data_AF-A0A1W9SNF5-F1
#
_entry.id   AF-A0A1W9SNF5-F1
#
_cell.length_a   1.000
_cell.length_b   1.000
_cell.length_c   1.000
_cell.angle_alpha   90.00
_cell.angle_beta   90.00
_cell.angle_gamma   90.00
#
_symmetry.space_group_name_H-M   'P 1'
#
loop_
_entity.id
_entity.type
_entity.pdbx_description
1 polymer ?
#
loop_
_entity_poly.entity_id
_entity_poly.type
_entity_poly.pdbx_seq_one_letter_code
_entity_poly.pdbx_strand_id
1 'polypeptide(L)' 'MRGDLKKAKQLNSYSLLIFLFFFIQLTLRLLFSVLFAVSKKRFVIGVDVILSLGLFIYCFKGFFSVLFSTF' A
#
# COMPACT_ATOMS: atom_id res chain seq x y z
N MET A 1 -23.34 -2.71 -19.29
CA MET A 1 -22.00 -3.20 -18.88
C MET A 1 -22.19 -4.20 -17.75
N ARG A 2 -22.25 -5.51 -18.06
CA ARG A 2 -22.46 -6.55 -17.04
C ARG A 2 -21.19 -6.64 -16.18
N GLY A 3 -21.35 -6.42 -14.87
CA GLY A 3 -20.30 -6.51 -13.85
C GLY A 3 -19.80 -7.93 -13.71
N ASP A 4 -18.95 -8.33 -14.65
CA ASP A 4 -18.34 -9.65 -14.68
C ASP A 4 -17.16 -9.66 -13.70
N LEU A 5 -17.50 -9.75 -12.40
CA LEU A 5 -16.58 -9.73 -11.27
C LEU A 5 -15.46 -10.79 -11.40
N LYS A 6 -15.72 -11.89 -12.13
CA LYS A 6 -14.73 -12.94 -12.40
C LYS A 6 -13.63 -12.46 -13.37
N LYS A 7 -13.99 -11.74 -14.44
CA LYS A 7 -13.01 -11.14 -15.37
C LYS A 7 -12.28 -9.95 -14.75
N ALA A 8 -12.97 -9.14 -13.96
CA ALA A 8 -12.33 -8.07 -13.20
C ALA A 8 -11.30 -8.62 -12.20
N LYS A 9 -11.59 -9.73 -11.50
CA LYS A 9 -10.64 -10.34 -10.55
C LYS A 9 -9.37 -10.87 -11.23
N GLN A 10 -9.48 -11.41 -12.45
CA GLN A 10 -8.31 -11.84 -13.22
C GLN A 10 -7.47 -10.68 -13.76
N LEU A 11 -8.09 -9.57 -14.16
CA LEU A 11 -7.37 -8.37 -14.62
C LEU A 11 -6.80 -7.52 -13.46
N ASN A 12 -7.39 -7.59 -12.26
CA ASN A 12 -7.25 -6.58 -11.20
C ASN A 12 -6.55 -7.10 -9.92
N SER A 13 -5.95 -8.30 -9.94
CA SER A 13 -5.29 -8.87 -8.75
C SER A 13 -4.18 -7.98 -8.17
N TYR A 14 -3.47 -7.22 -9.01
CA TYR A 14 -2.38 -6.36 -8.57
C TYR A 14 -2.83 -4.94 -8.18
N SER A 15 -3.83 -4.41 -8.90
CA SER A 15 -4.41 -3.10 -8.58
C SER A 15 -5.12 -3.07 -7.23
N LEU A 16 -5.67 -4.21 -6.77
CA LEU A 16 -6.26 -4.29 -5.43
C LEU A 16 -5.20 -4.13 -4.33
N LEU A 17 -4.01 -4.73 -4.49
CA LEU A 17 -2.89 -4.58 -3.56
C LEU A 17 -2.35 -3.14 -3.57
N ILE A 18 -2.26 -2.50 -4.73
CA ILE A 18 -1.82 -1.10 -4.85
C ILE A 18 -2.84 -0.16 -4.18
N PHE A 19 -4.14 -0.39 -4.39
CA PHE A 19 -5.18 0.37 -3.71
C PHE A 19 -5.11 0.17 -2.18
N LEU A 20 -4.92 -1.08 -1.73
CA LEU A 20 -4.77 -1.41 -0.33
C LEU A 20 -3.53 -0.71 0.28
N PHE A 21 -2.44 -0.62 -0.47
CA PHE A 21 -1.22 0.10 -0.06
C PHE A 21 -1.51 1.58 0.23
N PHE A 22 -2.15 2.30 -0.70
CA PHE A 22 -2.51 3.70 -0.48
C PHE A 22 -3.52 3.88 0.66
N PHE A 23 -4.47 2.96 0.79
CA PHE A 23 -5.45 2.98 1.88
C PHE A 23 -4.80 2.76 3.25
N ILE A 24 -3.87 1.81 3.35
CA ILE A 24 -3.09 1.55 4.56
C ILE A 24 -2.18 2.75 4.88
N GLN A 25 -1.52 3.34 3.88
CA GLN A 25 -0.71 4.56 4.08
C GLN A 25 -1.54 5.75 4.56
N LEU A 26 -2.74 5.94 4.02
CA LEU A 26 -3.65 7.00 4.47
C LEU A 26 -4.06 6.77 5.94
N THR A 27 -4.37 5.53 6.28
CA THR A 27 -4.76 5.13 7.64
C THR A 27 -3.59 5.31 8.62
N LEU A 28 -2.37 4.87 8.25
CA LEU A 28 -1.15 5.08 9.03
C LEU A 28 -0.86 6.57 9.24
N ARG A 29 -1.03 7.41 8.20
CA ARG A 29 -0.87 8.87 8.33
C ARG A 29 -1.85 9.48 9.31
N LEU A 30 -3.12 9.06 9.30
CA LEU A 30 -4.10 9.54 10.28
C LEU A 30 -3.72 9.09 11.70
N LEU A 31 -3.36 7.82 11.86
CA LEU A 31 -2.91 7.25 13.14
C LEU A 31 -1.69 7.97 13.69
N PHE A 32 -0.66 8.18 12.87
CA PHE A 32 0.54 8.88 13.27
C PHE A 32 0.34 10.38 13.46
N SER A 33 -0.58 11.01 12.73
CA SER A 33 -0.94 12.43 12.96
C SER A 33 -1.53 12.62 14.36
N VAL A 34 -2.39 11.69 14.81
CA VAL A 34 -2.92 11.67 16.18
C VAL A 34 -1.82 11.33 17.20
N LEU A 35 -0.96 10.34 16.91
CA LEU A 35 0.14 9.93 17.79
C LEU A 35 1.21 11.01 17.96
N PHE A 36 1.42 11.85 16.94
CA PHE A 36 2.38 12.95 16.93
C PHE A 36 2.04 14.03 17.97
N ALA A 37 0.77 14.15 18.34
CA ALA A 37 0.34 15.05 19.42
C ALA A 37 0.77 14.56 20.81
N VAL A 38 1.09 13.27 20.97
CA VAL A 38 1.30 12.62 22.28
C VAL A 38 2.72 12.07 22.48
N SER A 39 3.46 11.75 21.40
CA SER A 39 4.74 11.01 21.47
C SER A 39 5.97 11.74 20.90
N LYS A 40 7.17 11.22 21.21
CA LYS A 40 8.45 11.75 20.70
C LYS A 40 8.54 11.63 19.17
N LYS A 41 8.43 12.78 18.51
CA LYS A 41 8.38 13.01 17.05
C LYS A 41 9.37 12.19 16.22
N ARG A 42 10.63 12.05 16.65
CA ARG A 42 11.68 11.39 15.85
C ARG A 42 11.48 9.88 15.70
N PHE A 43 10.99 9.20 16.74
CA PHE A 43 10.80 7.74 16.70
C PHE A 43 9.61 7.36 15.82
N VAL A 44 8.53 8.15 15.92
CA VAL A 44 7.30 7.97 15.13
C VAL A 44 7.57 8.06 13.63
N ILE A 45 8.37 9.06 13.20
CA ILE A 45 8.74 9.24 11.80
C ILE A 45 9.60 8.07 11.30
N GLY A 46 10.57 7.61 12.10
CA GLY A 46 11.43 6.49 11.71
C GLY A 46 10.63 5.19 11.50
N VAL A 47 9.72 4.89 12.42
CA VAL A 47 8.84 3.72 12.32
C VAL A 47 7.90 3.84 11.12
N ASP A 48 7.30 5.00 10.88
CA ASP A 48 6.41 5.25 9.74
C ASP A 48 7.11 5.01 8.39
N VAL A 49 8.34 5.51 8.24
CA VAL A 49 9.14 5.35 7.01
C VAL A 49 9.49 3.88 6.78
N ILE A 50 9.93 3.16 7.82
CA ILE A 50 10.27 1.73 7.71
C ILE A 50 9.03 0.89 7.35
N LEU A 51 7.90 1.15 8.01
CA LEU A 51 6.63 0.47 7.70
C LEU A 51 6.17 0.74 6.28
N SER A 52 6.23 2.01 5.85
CA SER A 52 5.85 2.42 4.49
C SER A 52 6.73 1.77 3.42
N LEU A 53 8.05 1.69 3.64
CA LEU A 53 8.96 1.01 2.72
C LEU A 53 8.70 -0.49 2.65
N GLY A 54 8.46 -1.14 3.81
CA GLY A 54 8.13 -2.56 3.86
C GLY A 54 6.83 -2.89 3.13
N LEU A 55 5.77 -2.09 3.36
CA LEU A 55 4.49 -2.20 2.68
C LEU A 55 4.61 -1.94 1.18
N PHE A 56 5.46 -0.99 0.78
CA PHE A 56 5.72 -0.68 -0.63
C PHE A 56 6.31 -1.88 -1.34
N ILE A 57 7.40 -2.44 -0.80
CA ILE A 57 8.05 -3.62 -1.38
C ILE A 57 7.07 -4.79 -1.43
N TYR A 58 6.30 -5.03 -0.35
CA TYR A 58 5.34 -6.12 -0.30
C TYR A 58 4.22 -6.00 -1.34
N CYS A 59 3.58 -4.84 -1.45
CA CYS A 59 2.48 -4.63 -2.41
C CYS A 59 2.96 -4.52 -3.86
N PHE A 60 4.11 -3.88 -4.11
CA PHE A 60 4.62 -3.68 -5.47
C PHE A 60 5.42 -4.86 -6.01
N LYS A 61 5.90 -5.80 -5.20
CA LYS A 61 6.63 -6.99 -5.69
C LYS A 61 5.86 -7.76 -6.77
N GLY A 62 4.55 -7.95 -6.55
CA GLY A 62 3.68 -8.60 -7.53
C GLY A 62 3.55 -7.81 -8.83
N PHE A 63 3.40 -6.49 -8.72
CA PHE A 63 3.29 -5.59 -9.86
C PHE A 63 4.57 -5.53 -10.69
N PHE A 64 5.74 -5.43 -10.05
CA PHE A 64 7.04 -5.44 -10.74
C PHE A 64 7.30 -6.75 -11.47
N SER A 65 6.91 -7.90 -10.90
CA SER A 65 7.07 -9.19 -11.59
C SER A 65 6.29 -9.26 -12.90
N VAL A 66 5.09 -8.67 -12.94
CA VAL A 66 4.28 -8.62 -14.17
C VAL A 66 4.84 -7.59 -15.15
N LEU A 67 5.25 -6.42 -14.64
CA LEU A 67 5.82 -5.35 -15.47
C LEU A 67 7.10 -5.82 -16.18
N PHE A 68 8.03 -6.46 -15.46
CA PHE A 68 9.27 -7.00 -16.03
C PHE A 68 9.03 -8.19 -16.97
N SER A 69 7.95 -8.95 -16.77
CA SER A 69 7.57 -10.02 -17.71
C SER A 69 6.90 -9.50 -18.99
N THR A 70 6.49 -8.23 -19.01
CA THR A 70 5.79 -7.59 -20.14
C THR A 70 6.73 -6.76 -21.01
N PHE A 71 7.93 -6.44 -20.50
CA PHE A 71 8.99 -5.68 -21.20
C PHE A 71 10.00 -6.62 -21.84
#